data_AF-E9HSL2-F1
#
_entry.id   AF-E9HSL2-F1
#
_cell.length_a   1.000
_cell.length_b   1.000
_cell.length_c   1.000
_cell.angle_alpha   90.00
_cell.angle_beta   90.00
_cell.angle_gamma   90.00
#
_symmetry.space_group_name_H-M   'P 1'
#
loop_
_entity.id
_entity.type
_entity.pdbx_description
1 polymer ?
#
loop_
_entity_poly.entity_id
_entity_poly.type
_entity_poly.pdbx_seq_one_letter_code
_entity_poly.pdbx_strand_id
1 'polypeptide(L)'
;MEIFTESPGISQRKNFKKVNPEGTTRQKPRRPWWNENFANRVKKARKLFKTWRKSPLSAEARSEWNKAEARKKKGILTAKKQAWTSFINELGPKDQPKMWAFVKSITGKGSAPTPDGRPNKSTR
;
A
#
# COMPACT_ATOMS: atom_id res chain seq x y z
N MET A 1 56.12 -9.97 -27.81
CA MET A 1 55.28 -9.25 -26.83
C MET A 1 53.84 -9.67 -27.07
N GLU A 2 53.27 -10.47 -26.17
CA GLU A 2 51.89 -10.92 -26.27
C GLU A 2 50.96 -9.82 -25.77
N ILE A 3 50.03 -9.37 -26.62
CA ILE A 3 49.05 -8.35 -26.27
C ILE A 3 47.74 -9.08 -25.98
N PHE A 4 47.42 -9.24 -24.70
CA PHE A 4 46.12 -9.70 -24.23
C PHE A 4 45.05 -8.63 -24.52
N THR A 5 44.38 -8.76 -25.67
CA THR A 5 43.16 -7.98 -25.97
C THR A 5 41.93 -8.78 -25.56
N GLU A 6 41.64 -8.84 -24.25
CA GLU A 6 40.31 -9.19 -23.77
C GLU A 6 39.83 -8.17 -22.75
N SER A 7 38.91 -7.31 -23.21
CA SER A 7 38.20 -6.34 -22.39
C SER A 7 37.28 -7.09 -21.42
N PRO A 8 37.40 -6.92 -20.08
CA PRO A 8 36.62 -7.67 -19.09
C PRO A 8 35.19 -7.11 -18.92
N GLY A 9 34.61 -6.49 -19.97
CA GLY A 9 33.35 -5.74 -19.88
C GLY A 9 32.09 -6.49 -20.31
N ILE A 10 32.19 -7.66 -20.95
CA ILE A 10 31.04 -8.28 -21.65
C ILE A 10 30.33 -9.34 -20.79
N SER A 11 30.99 -9.92 -19.79
CA SER A 11 30.43 -11.06 -19.04
C SER A 11 29.42 -10.67 -17.94
N GLN A 12 29.41 -9.41 -17.49
CA GLN A 12 28.58 -9.01 -16.35
C GLN A 12 27.13 -8.67 -16.70
N ARG A 13 26.78 -8.42 -17.97
CA ARG A 13 25.41 -8.00 -18.34
C ARG A 13 24.37 -9.13 -18.33
N LYS A 14 24.81 -10.39 -18.31
CA LYS A 14 23.90 -11.55 -18.33
C LYS A 14 23.28 -11.85 -16.95
N ASN A 15 23.91 -11.42 -15.87
CA ASN A 15 23.49 -11.75 -14.50
C ASN A 15 22.56 -10.70 -13.85
N PHE A 16 22.33 -9.55 -14.47
CA PHE A 16 21.48 -8.48 -13.91
C PHE A 16 20.05 -8.43 -14.44
N LYS A 17 19.67 -9.32 -15.36
CA LYS A 17 18.25 -9.48 -15.71
C LYS A 17 17.57 -10.25 -14.58
N LYS A 18 17.09 -9.52 -13.57
CA LYS A 18 15.99 -10.00 -12.73
C LYS A 18 14.85 -10.33 -13.68
N VAL A 19 14.64 -11.61 -13.91
CA VAL A 19 13.44 -12.13 -14.54
C VAL A 19 12.31 -11.67 -13.64
N ASN A 20 11.59 -10.62 -14.03
CA ASN A 20 10.34 -10.30 -13.37
C ASN A 20 9.45 -11.53 -13.62
N PRO A 21 8.98 -12.25 -12.60
CA PRO A 21 8.00 -13.28 -12.83
C PRO A 21 6.80 -12.59 -13.50
N GLU A 22 6.59 -12.93 -14.77
CA GLU A 22 5.41 -12.50 -15.51
C GLU A 22 4.18 -12.93 -14.71
N GLY A 23 3.26 -11.98 -14.53
CA GLY A 23 1.87 -12.36 -14.30
C GLY A 23 1.37 -12.50 -12.86
N THR A 24 2.11 -12.11 -11.80
CA THR A 24 1.37 -11.72 -10.60
C THR A 24 0.72 -10.38 -10.90
N THR A 25 -0.53 -10.40 -11.39
CA THR A 25 -1.38 -9.20 -11.37
C THR A 25 -1.15 -8.57 -10.00
N ARG A 26 -0.69 -7.32 -9.97
CA ARG A 26 -0.50 -6.59 -8.70
C ARG A 26 -1.91 -6.36 -8.15
N GLN A 27 -2.51 -7.42 -7.60
CA GLN A 27 -3.79 -7.41 -6.94
C GLN A 27 -3.62 -6.34 -5.87
N LYS A 28 -4.32 -5.23 -6.08
CA LYS A 28 -4.31 -4.14 -5.10
C LYS A 28 -4.65 -4.80 -3.76
N PRO A 29 -3.91 -4.51 -2.68
CA PRO A 29 -4.17 -5.13 -1.40
C PRO A 29 -5.67 -4.99 -1.12
N ARG A 30 -6.35 -6.13 -0.98
CA ARG A 30 -7.81 -6.21 -0.81
C ARG A 30 -8.14 -5.67 0.58
N ARG A 31 -8.12 -4.35 0.69
CA ARG A 31 -8.46 -3.60 1.90
C ARG A 31 -9.99 -3.67 2.02
N PRO A 32 -10.53 -4.33 3.06
CA PRO A 32 -11.99 -4.51 3.18
C PRO A 32 -12.76 -3.17 3.26
N TRP A 33 -12.07 -2.11 3.70
CA TRP A 33 -12.61 -0.75 3.78
C TRP A 33 -12.44 0.08 2.50
N TRP A 34 -11.81 -0.47 1.44
CA TRP A 34 -11.53 0.26 0.20
C TRP A 34 -12.67 0.12 -0.80
N ASN A 35 -13.40 1.22 -1.02
CA ASN A 35 -14.47 1.31 -2.01
C ASN A 35 -14.12 2.29 -3.16
N GLU A 36 -14.90 2.25 -4.24
CA GLU A 36 -14.70 3.13 -5.41
C GLU A 36 -14.84 4.62 -5.06
N ASN A 37 -15.74 4.94 -4.14
CA ASN A 37 -15.93 6.29 -3.63
C ASN A 37 -14.66 6.83 -2.93
N PHE A 38 -13.91 5.99 -2.21
CA PHE A 38 -12.61 6.33 -1.63
C PHE A 38 -11.55 6.52 -2.68
N ALA A 39 -11.51 5.65 -3.69
CA ALA A 39 -10.59 5.81 -4.81
C ALA A 39 -10.81 7.18 -5.49
N ASN A 40 -12.06 7.60 -5.67
CA ASN A 40 -12.42 8.89 -6.24
C ASN A 40 -12.02 10.07 -5.34
N ARG A 41 -12.26 9.98 -4.03
CA ARG A 41 -11.83 11.01 -3.05
C ARG A 41 -10.31 11.16 -2.99
N VAL A 42 -9.56 10.05 -3.02
CA VAL A 42 -8.09 10.04 -3.06
C VAL A 42 -7.58 10.66 -4.37
N LYS A 43 -8.18 10.29 -5.52
CA LYS A 43 -7.85 10.89 -6.82
C LYS A 43 -8.09 12.41 -6.80
N LYS A 44 -9.23 12.87 -6.26
CA LYS A 44 -9.57 14.30 -6.17
C LYS A 44 -8.57 15.07 -5.30
N ALA A 45 -8.25 14.57 -4.10
CA ALA A 45 -7.25 15.18 -3.23
C ALA A 45 -5.87 15.26 -3.90
N ARG A 46 -5.48 14.23 -4.67
CA ARG A 46 -4.21 14.21 -5.40
C ARG A 46 -4.18 15.20 -6.58
N LYS A 47 -5.31 15.39 -7.27
CA LYS A 47 -5.44 16.41 -8.31
C LYS A 47 -5.29 17.82 -7.71
N LEU A 48 -6.04 18.12 -6.65
CA LEU A 48 -5.97 19.42 -5.97
C LEU A 48 -4.58 19.71 -5.40
N PHE A 49 -3.90 18.71 -4.84
CA PHE A 49 -2.50 18.85 -4.42
C PHE A 49 -1.57 19.24 -5.58
N LYS A 50 -1.74 18.61 -6.76
CA LYS A 50 -0.96 18.97 -7.95
C LYS A 50 -1.25 20.40 -8.41
N THR A 51 -2.51 20.84 -8.34
CA THR A 51 -2.91 22.21 -8.70
C THR A 51 -2.28 23.22 -7.75
N TRP A 52 -2.42 23.02 -6.43
CA TRP A 52 -1.79 23.87 -5.43
C TRP A 52 -0.27 23.91 -5.57
N ARG A 53 0.38 22.77 -5.84
CA ARG A 53 1.83 22.72 -6.05
C ARG A 53 2.30 23.57 -7.24
N LYS A 54 1.46 23.79 -8.26
CA LYS A 54 1.79 24.66 -9.41
C LYS A 54 1.68 26.15 -9.07
N SER A 55 0.87 26.53 -8.09
CA SER A 55 0.73 27.91 -7.62
C SER A 55 0.63 27.93 -6.09
N PRO A 56 1.76 27.80 -5.38
CA PRO A 56 1.77 27.56 -3.94
C PRO A 56 1.29 28.77 -3.10
N LEU A 57 1.31 29.97 -3.68
CA LEU A 57 0.83 31.21 -3.06
C LEU A 57 -0.69 31.38 -3.14
N SER A 58 -1.39 30.58 -3.95
CA SER A 58 -2.85 30.63 -4.02
C SER A 58 -3.48 30.09 -2.73
N ALA A 59 -4.03 31.00 -1.93
CA ALA A 59 -4.75 30.67 -0.69
C ALA A 59 -6.00 29.81 -0.97
N GLU A 60 -6.67 30.06 -2.10
CA GLU A 60 -7.84 29.30 -2.54
C GLU A 60 -7.48 27.84 -2.85
N ALA A 61 -6.47 27.61 -3.70
CA ALA A 61 -6.02 26.27 -4.04
C ALA A 61 -5.54 25.48 -2.81
N ARG A 62 -4.89 26.16 -1.86
CA ARG A 62 -4.48 25.57 -0.57
C ARG A 62 -5.68 25.16 0.28
N SER A 63 -6.68 26.04 0.40
CA SER A 63 -7.91 25.79 1.16
C SER A 63 -8.70 24.61 0.58
N GLU A 64 -8.84 24.55 -0.74
CA GLU A 64 -9.51 23.44 -1.42
C GLU A 64 -8.80 22.10 -1.21
N TRP A 65 -7.46 22.09 -1.32
CA TRP A 65 -6.67 20.91 -1.04
C TRP A 65 -6.84 20.44 0.41
N ASN A 66 -6.75 21.35 1.39
CA ASN A 66 -6.96 21.04 2.80
C ASN A 66 -8.36 20.45 3.06
N LYS A 67 -9.41 21.04 2.49
CA LYS A 67 -10.78 20.52 2.58
C LYS A 67 -10.88 19.11 2.01
N ALA A 68 -10.26 18.86 0.85
CA ALA A 68 -10.25 17.54 0.23
C ALA A 68 -9.45 16.52 1.06
N GLU A 69 -8.35 16.94 1.68
CA GLU A 69 -7.52 16.10 2.54
C GLU A 69 -8.25 15.69 3.83
N ALA A 70 -8.93 16.64 4.48
CA ALA A 70 -9.77 16.40 5.64
C ALA A 70 -10.91 15.42 5.32
N ARG A 71 -11.61 15.63 4.20
CA ARG A 71 -12.66 14.71 3.72
C ARG A 71 -12.11 13.30 3.45
N LYS A 72 -10.91 13.19 2.90
CA LYS A 72 -10.20 11.91 2.69
C LYS A 72 -9.94 11.22 4.03
N LYS A 73 -9.35 11.92 5.01
CA LYS A 73 -9.02 11.39 6.34
C LYS A 73 -10.26 10.93 7.10
N LYS A 74 -11.28 11.80 7.22
CA LYS A 74 -12.56 11.50 7.87
C LYS A 74 -13.20 10.27 7.25
N GLY A 75 -13.21 10.21 5.92
CA GLY A 75 -13.76 9.07 5.22
C GLY A 75 -13.02 7.76 5.52
N ILE A 76 -11.68 7.73 5.50
CA ILE A 76 -10.92 6.50 5.79
C ILE A 76 -11.28 5.96 7.17
N LEU A 77 -11.41 6.85 8.16
CA LEU A 77 -11.82 6.46 9.51
C LEU A 77 -13.24 5.86 9.52
N THR A 78 -14.21 6.51 8.87
CA THR A 78 -15.59 6.00 8.77
C THR A 78 -15.66 4.64 8.06
N ALA A 79 -14.93 4.48 6.95
CA ALA A 79 -14.92 3.22 6.20
C ALA A 79 -14.29 2.07 6.97
N LYS A 80 -13.21 2.35 7.70
CA LYS A 80 -12.61 1.37 8.61
C LYS A 80 -13.59 0.95 9.70
N LYS A 81 -14.28 1.92 10.32
CA LYS A 81 -15.31 1.64 11.34
C LYS A 81 -16.45 0.79 10.76
N GLN A 82 -16.99 1.15 9.60
CA GLN A 82 -18.06 0.39 8.95
C GLN A 82 -17.63 -1.03 8.57
N ALA A 83 -16.43 -1.19 8.01
CA ALA A 83 -15.90 -2.52 7.69
C ALA A 83 -15.74 -3.39 8.96
N TRP A 84 -15.29 -2.79 10.06
CA TRP A 84 -15.19 -3.45 11.36
C TRP A 84 -16.56 -3.85 11.92
N THR A 85 -17.54 -2.94 11.91
CA THR A 85 -18.91 -3.22 12.37
C THR A 85 -19.57 -4.32 11.55
N SER A 86 -19.47 -4.26 10.22
CA SER A 86 -20.07 -5.27 9.33
C SER A 86 -19.47 -6.65 9.60
N PHE A 87 -18.15 -6.70 9.72
CA PHE A 87 -17.43 -7.93 10.01
C PHE A 87 -17.79 -8.52 11.39
N ILE A 88 -17.94 -7.71 12.44
CA ILE A 88 -18.39 -8.18 13.76
C ILE A 88 -19.81 -8.75 13.69
N ASN A 89 -20.72 -8.10 12.97
CA ASN A 89 -22.11 -8.56 12.85
C ASN A 89 -22.21 -9.91 12.11
N GLU A 90 -21.24 -10.22 11.25
CA GLU A 90 -21.14 -11.49 10.51
C GLU A 90 -20.44 -12.60 11.31
N LEU A 91 -19.78 -12.29 12.44
CA LEU A 91 -19.06 -13.27 13.25
C LEU A 91 -20.02 -14.02 14.18
N GLY A 92 -20.01 -15.35 14.12
CA GLY A 92 -20.65 -16.20 15.10
C GLY A 92 -19.78 -16.38 16.37
N PRO A 93 -20.34 -16.95 17.46
CA PRO A 93 -19.64 -17.10 18.75
C PRO A 93 -18.33 -17.89 18.70
N LYS A 94 -18.08 -18.68 17.65
CA LYS A 94 -16.91 -19.55 17.49
C LYS A 94 -15.90 -19.06 16.44
N ASP A 95 -16.08 -17.87 15.87
CA ASP A 95 -15.27 -17.39 14.74
C ASP A 95 -14.00 -16.60 15.12
N GLN A 96 -13.38 -16.88 16.28
CA GLN A 96 -12.17 -16.19 16.73
C GLN A 96 -11.01 -16.18 15.71
N PRO A 97 -10.71 -17.26 14.97
CA PRO A 97 -9.63 -17.23 13.97
C PRO A 97 -9.90 -16.27 12.81
N LYS A 98 -11.18 -16.16 12.38
CA LYS A 98 -11.58 -15.20 11.34
C LYS A 98 -11.43 -13.77 11.86
N MET A 99 -11.79 -13.53 13.12
CA MET A 99 -11.58 -12.23 13.77
C MET A 99 -10.12 -11.80 13.74
N TRP A 100 -9.21 -12.69 14.14
CA TRP A 100 -7.78 -12.43 14.11
C TRP A 100 -7.23 -12.20 12.69
N ALA A 101 -7.71 -12.95 11.70
CA ALA A 101 -7.33 -12.73 10.31
C ALA A 101 -7.76 -11.34 9.80
N PHE A 102 -8.98 -10.90 10.16
CA PHE A 102 -9.49 -9.59 9.79
C PHE A 102 -8.69 -8.46 10.45
N VAL A 103 -8.42 -8.54 11.76
CA VAL A 103 -7.54 -7.61 12.50
C VAL A 103 -6.17 -7.49 11.82
N LYS A 104 -5.54 -8.62 11.47
CA LYS A 104 -4.25 -8.62 10.77
C LYS A 104 -4.35 -7.96 9.37
N SER A 105 -5.47 -8.13 8.67
CA SER A 105 -5.68 -7.51 7.35
C SER A 105 -5.81 -5.98 7.40
N ILE A 106 -6.37 -5.41 8.48
CA ILE A 106 -6.55 -3.97 8.66
C ILE A 106 -5.32 -3.27 9.25
N THR A 107 -4.53 -3.97 10.06
CA THR A 107 -3.27 -3.47 10.65
C THR A 107 -2.12 -3.43 9.62
N GLY A 108 -2.27 -4.14 8.49
CA GLY A 108 -1.27 -4.19 7.42
C GLY A 108 -0.10 -5.12 7.75
N LYS A 109 0.76 -5.38 6.76
CA LYS A 109 1.96 -6.23 6.89
C LYS A 109 2.98 -5.64 7.89
N GLY A 110 2.70 -5.73 9.18
CA GLY A 110 3.73 -5.97 10.19
C GLY A 110 3.96 -7.47 10.21
N SER A 111 5.23 -7.89 10.10
CA SER A 111 5.75 -9.24 10.29
C SER A 111 4.73 -10.27 10.76
N ALA A 112 4.54 -11.33 9.99
CA ALA A 112 3.86 -12.52 10.48
C ALA A 112 4.49 -12.89 11.84
N PRO A 113 3.72 -12.91 12.94
CA PRO A 113 4.23 -13.54 14.13
C PRO A 113 4.28 -15.02 13.78
N THR A 114 5.48 -15.57 13.71
CA THR A 114 5.73 -16.99 13.95
C THR A 114 4.93 -17.37 15.20
N PRO A 115 4.34 -18.57 15.29
CA PRO A 115 3.57 -18.99 16.48
C PRO A 115 4.29 -18.74 17.82
N ASP A 116 5.62 -18.61 17.78
CA ASP A 116 6.51 -18.45 18.94
C ASP A 116 7.00 -17.01 19.21
N GLY A 117 6.42 -15.99 18.58
CA GLY A 117 6.65 -14.57 18.96
C GLY A 117 8.05 -13.99 18.68
N ARG A 118 8.93 -14.67 17.93
CA ARG A 118 10.26 -14.15 17.57
C ARG A 118 10.25 -13.32 16.28
N PRO A 119 10.90 -12.14 16.24
CA PRO A 119 11.04 -11.37 15.01
C PRO A 119 11.91 -12.14 14.00
N ASN A 120 11.41 -12.28 12.76
CA ASN A 120 12.13 -12.91 11.67
C ASN A 120 13.35 -12.05 11.31
N LYS A 121 14.55 -12.47 11.74
CA LYS A 121 15.81 -11.89 11.28
C LYS A 121 15.99 -12.31 9.82
N SER A 122 15.52 -11.47 8.90
CA SER A 122 15.84 -11.60 7.49
C SER A 122 17.31 -11.23 7.27
N THR A 123 18.19 -12.20 7.46
CA THR A 123 19.58 -12.13 7.02
C THR A 123 19.64 -12.52 5.54
N ARG A 124 19.78 -11.52 4.66
CA ARG A 124 20.62 -11.59 3.45
C ARG A 124 20.62 -10.28 2.69
#